data_AF-A0A6A7KGB6-F1
#
_entry.id   AF-A0A6A7KGB6-F1
#
_cell.length_a   1.000
_cell.length_b   1.000
_cell.length_c   1.000
_cell.angle_alpha   90.00
_cell.angle_beta   90.00
_cell.angle_gamma   90.00
#
_symmetry.space_group_name_H-M   'P 1'
#
loop_
_entity.id
_entity.type
_entity.pdbx_description
1 polymer ?
#
loop_
_entity_poly.entity_id
_entity_poly.type
_entity_poly.pdbx_seq_one_letter_code
_entity_poly.pdbx_strand_id
1 'polypeptide(L)'
;MVRRAVVVFFFLLLIGAFVFSRAMKTAEVQVTIYYPGELVSEGYLVEDGQVILKFHALNSSEEIKTKHETFKVRCFFCNLDLENATILIDGASLNPTCRDYIMTFDKKGDIVGMHYIVTPYNLSEIAEIKIPEGHRFKGLKFENSTLFILLTSEGSEGVKIIRSEVIAKYKEGLKSGWIRVVYTDERRSWEGRVYSFEEGECPILIEM
;
A
#
# COMPACT_ATOMS: atom_id res chain seq x y z
N MET A 1 -46.89 -22.86 -30.62
CA MET A 1 -45.57 -23.37 -30.18
C MET A 1 -44.54 -22.28 -30.00
N VAL A 2 -44.35 -21.37 -30.96
CA VAL A 2 -43.31 -20.30 -30.92
C VAL A 2 -43.34 -19.45 -29.65
N ARG A 3 -44.51 -18.98 -29.20
CA ARG A 3 -44.64 -18.17 -27.96
C ARG A 3 -44.14 -18.89 -26.69
N ARG A 4 -44.40 -20.21 -26.56
CA ARG A 4 -43.94 -20.99 -25.39
C ARG A 4 -42.43 -21.26 -25.46
N ALA A 5 -41.90 -21.53 -26.66
CA ALA A 5 -40.47 -21.73 -26.86
C ALA A 5 -39.66 -20.45 -26.55
N VAL A 6 -40.15 -19.28 -26.96
CA VAL A 6 -39.52 -17.98 -26.65
C VAL A 6 -39.51 -17.71 -25.15
N VAL A 7 -40.62 -17.95 -24.44
CA VAL A 7 -40.69 -17.76 -22.98
C VAL A 7 -39.72 -18.70 -22.25
N VAL A 8 -39.65 -19.98 -22.64
CA VAL A 8 -38.70 -20.94 -22.06
C VAL A 8 -37.26 -20.51 -22.32
N PHE A 9 -36.95 -20.01 -23.52
CA PHE A 9 -35.62 -19.52 -23.86
C PHE A 9 -35.22 -18.30 -23.03
N PHE A 10 -36.10 -17.31 -22.85
CA PHE A 10 -35.86 -16.18 -21.96
C PHE A 10 -35.70 -16.59 -20.49
N PHE A 11 -36.47 -17.59 -20.03
CA PHE A 11 -36.35 -18.09 -18.67
C PHE A 11 -35.01 -18.81 -18.44
N LEU A 12 -34.55 -19.60 -19.41
CA LEU A 12 -33.23 -20.24 -19.38
C LEU A 12 -32.09 -19.21 -19.44
N LEU A 13 -32.23 -18.14 -20.24
CA LEU A 13 -31.27 -17.03 -20.25
C LEU A 13 -31.21 -16.30 -18.91
N LEU A 14 -32.37 -16.08 -18.26
CA LEU A 14 -32.43 -15.45 -16.94
C LEU A 14 -31.81 -16.33 -15.85
N ILE A 15 -32.07 -17.65 -15.87
CA ILE A 15 -31.42 -18.60 -14.96
C ILE A 15 -29.91 -18.63 -15.24
N GLY A 16 -29.51 -18.69 -16.51
CA GLY A 16 -28.11 -18.62 -16.92
C GLY A 16 -27.43 -17.37 -16.39
N ALA A 17 -28.00 -16.19 -16.62
CA ALA A 17 -27.49 -14.90 -16.13
C ALA A 17 -27.48 -14.80 -14.60
N PHE A 18 -28.48 -15.38 -13.92
CA PHE A 18 -28.56 -15.41 -12.46
C PHE A 18 -27.50 -16.30 -11.84
N VAL A 19 -27.27 -17.49 -12.40
CA VAL A 19 -26.17 -18.39 -11.99
C VAL A 19 -24.82 -17.73 -12.30
N PHE A 20 -24.70 -17.05 -13.45
CA PHE A 20 -23.50 -16.29 -13.83
C PHE A 20 -23.17 -15.18 -12.82
N SER A 21 -24.19 -14.41 -12.41
CA SER A 21 -24.06 -13.34 -11.42
C SER A 21 -23.65 -13.86 -10.04
N ARG A 22 -24.19 -15.02 -9.61
CA ARG A 22 -23.81 -15.64 -8.33
C ARG A 22 -22.42 -16.28 -8.34
N ALA A 23 -21.91 -16.69 -9.51
CA ALA A 23 -20.60 -17.31 -9.65
C ALA A 23 -19.44 -16.30 -9.75
N MET A 24 -19.75 -15.03 -9.95
CA MET A 24 -18.77 -13.96 -10.08
C MET A 24 -18.45 -13.36 -8.72
N LYS A 25 -17.21 -13.56 -8.25
CA LYS A 25 -16.69 -12.91 -7.05
C LYS A 25 -15.96 -11.62 -7.44
N THR A 26 -16.14 -10.57 -6.66
CA THR A 26 -15.35 -9.34 -6.77
C THR A 26 -14.62 -9.13 -5.46
N ALA A 27 -13.31 -8.91 -5.51
CA ALA A 27 -12.48 -8.54 -4.39
C ALA A 27 -11.87 -7.16 -4.63
N GLU A 28 -11.77 -6.35 -3.58
CA GLU A 28 -11.06 -5.06 -3.63
C GLU A 28 -9.61 -5.25 -3.18
N VAL A 29 -8.69 -5.19 -4.13
CA VAL A 29 -7.25 -5.30 -3.88
C VAL A 29 -6.64 -3.92 -3.91
N GLN A 30 -6.18 -3.45 -2.76
CA GLN A 30 -5.47 -2.17 -2.63
C GLN A 30 -3.97 -2.44 -2.57
N VAL A 31 -3.18 -1.56 -3.15
CA VAL A 31 -1.72 -1.65 -3.06
C VAL A 31 -1.11 -0.28 -2.85
N THR A 32 -0.17 -0.20 -1.93
CA THR A 32 0.72 0.95 -1.71
C THR A 32 2.14 0.52 -2.06
N ILE A 33 2.72 1.14 -3.08
CA ILE A 33 4.07 0.85 -3.58
C ILE A 33 4.98 2.02 -3.28
N TYR A 34 6.06 1.80 -2.53
CA TYR A 34 7.16 2.76 -2.40
C TYR A 34 8.22 2.45 -3.46
N TYR A 35 8.42 3.33 -4.45
CA TYR A 35 9.29 3.05 -5.60
C TYR A 35 10.21 4.23 -5.95
N PRO A 36 11.45 3.99 -6.41
CA PRO A 36 12.36 5.03 -6.92
C PRO A 36 11.90 5.60 -8.27
N GLY A 37 10.84 6.41 -8.25
CA GLY A 37 10.21 6.97 -9.45
C GLY A 37 8.71 6.82 -9.49
N GLU A 38 8.10 7.34 -10.54
CA GLU A 38 6.65 7.30 -10.75
C GLU A 38 6.22 6.00 -11.40
N LEU A 39 5.16 5.42 -10.85
CA LEU A 39 4.54 4.21 -11.38
C LEU A 39 3.15 4.51 -11.95
N VAL A 40 2.83 3.85 -13.06
CA VAL A 40 1.48 3.80 -13.63
C VAL A 40 0.95 2.38 -13.56
N SER A 41 -0.33 2.25 -13.24
CA SER A 41 -1.03 0.96 -13.24
C SER A 41 -1.35 0.55 -14.67
N GLU A 42 -0.98 -0.67 -15.04
CA GLU A 42 -1.35 -1.30 -16.32
C GLU A 42 -2.58 -2.19 -16.21
N GLY A 43 -3.03 -2.47 -14.98
CA GLY A 43 -4.16 -3.34 -14.69
C GLY A 43 -3.76 -4.57 -13.87
N TYR A 44 -4.57 -5.62 -13.98
CA TYR A 44 -4.34 -6.88 -13.29
C TYR A 44 -4.63 -8.08 -14.19
N LEU A 45 -4.10 -9.22 -13.79
CA LEU A 45 -4.35 -10.53 -14.38
C LEU A 45 -4.68 -11.52 -13.25
N VAL A 46 -5.45 -12.56 -13.58
CA VAL A 46 -5.68 -13.69 -12.68
C VAL A 46 -5.23 -14.95 -13.41
N GLU A 47 -4.22 -15.63 -12.89
CA GLU A 47 -3.65 -16.88 -13.40
C GLU A 47 -3.69 -17.92 -12.28
N ASP A 48 -4.31 -19.08 -12.53
CA ASP A 48 -4.42 -20.20 -11.57
C ASP A 48 -4.93 -19.80 -10.17
N GLY A 49 -5.77 -18.76 -10.08
CA GLY A 49 -6.32 -18.23 -8.84
C GLY A 49 -5.45 -17.16 -8.15
N GLN A 50 -4.23 -16.94 -8.62
CA GLN A 50 -3.34 -15.89 -8.13
C GLN A 50 -3.64 -14.55 -8.80
N VAL A 51 -3.64 -13.47 -7.99
CA VAL A 51 -3.79 -12.10 -8.49
C VAL A 51 -2.42 -11.51 -8.83
N ILE A 52 -2.25 -11.05 -10.06
CA ILE A 52 -1.03 -10.38 -10.53
C ILE A 52 -1.38 -8.93 -10.87
N LEU A 53 -0.83 -7.98 -10.12
CA LEU A 53 -1.01 -6.54 -10.35
C LEU A 53 0.15 -6.01 -11.18
N LYS A 54 -0.11 -5.31 -12.28
CA LYS A 54 0.93 -4.85 -13.22
C LYS A 54 1.10 -3.35 -13.18
N PHE A 55 2.36 -2.93 -13.14
CA PHE A 55 2.77 -1.54 -13.12
C PHE A 55 3.95 -1.30 -14.08
N HIS A 56 4.03 -0.08 -14.56
CA HIS A 56 5.12 0.41 -15.41
C HIS A 56 5.79 1.63 -14.75
N ALA A 57 7.11 1.69 -14.76
CA ALA A 57 7.85 2.86 -14.29
C ALA A 57 7.96 3.92 -15.40
N LEU A 58 7.38 5.10 -15.18
CA LEU A 58 7.44 6.23 -16.12
C LEU A 58 8.81 6.92 -16.13
N ASN A 59 9.44 6.99 -14.96
CA ASN A 59 10.75 7.58 -14.78
C ASN A 59 11.49 6.86 -13.65
N SER A 60 12.80 6.72 -13.79
CA SER A 60 13.68 6.31 -12.70
C SER A 60 14.18 7.55 -11.97
N SER A 61 14.02 7.59 -10.65
CA SER A 61 14.42 8.71 -9.79
C SER A 61 15.03 8.16 -8.50
N GLU A 62 16.02 8.84 -7.92
CA GLU A 62 16.53 8.48 -6.58
C GLU A 62 15.51 8.76 -5.48
N GLU A 63 14.60 9.71 -5.70
CA GLU A 63 13.50 9.99 -4.78
C GLU A 63 12.45 8.88 -4.83
N ILE A 64 12.12 8.35 -3.65
CA ILE A 64 11.05 7.38 -3.47
C ILE A 64 9.70 8.10 -3.52
N LYS A 65 8.83 7.63 -4.40
CA LYS A 65 7.44 8.07 -4.50
C LYS A 65 6.51 6.94 -4.10
N THR A 66 5.35 7.32 -3.58
CA THR A 66 4.29 6.36 -3.23
C THR A 66 3.26 6.30 -4.35
N LYS A 67 2.96 5.09 -4.82
CA LYS A 67 1.83 4.80 -5.69
C LYS A 67 0.78 4.05 -4.89
N HIS A 68 -0.39 4.65 -4.73
CA HIS A 68 -1.57 3.96 -4.22
C HIS A 68 -2.50 3.62 -5.39
N GLU A 69 -3.03 2.39 -5.40
CA GLU A 69 -3.98 1.93 -6.42
C GLU A 69 -4.99 0.94 -5.80
N THR A 70 -6.23 0.99 -6.27
CA THR A 70 -7.28 0.04 -5.88
C THR A 70 -7.84 -0.68 -7.10
N PHE A 71 -7.72 -2.00 -7.11
CA PHE A 71 -8.22 -2.88 -8.17
C PHE A 71 -9.49 -3.60 -7.72
N LYS A 72 -10.51 -3.60 -8.57
CA LYS A 72 -11.69 -4.45 -8.41
C LYS A 72 -11.47 -5.74 -9.19
N VAL A 73 -10.84 -6.70 -8.55
CA VAL A 73 -10.49 -8.00 -9.14
C VAL A 73 -11.74 -8.85 -9.22
N ARG A 74 -12.08 -9.27 -10.44
CA ARG A 74 -13.26 -10.09 -10.72
C ARG A 74 -12.82 -11.47 -11.16
N CYS A 75 -13.34 -12.51 -10.52
CA CYS A 75 -13.10 -13.88 -10.94
C CYS A 75 -14.38 -14.71 -11.03
N PHE A 76 -14.40 -15.60 -12.02
CA PHE A 76 -15.51 -16.50 -12.31
C PHE A 76 -15.12 -17.93 -11.96
N PHE A 77 -15.86 -18.57 -11.05
CA PHE A 77 -15.61 -19.95 -10.58
C PHE A 77 -14.22 -20.24 -9.96
N CYS A 78 -13.36 -19.24 -9.72
CA CYS A 78 -12.09 -19.44 -9.06
C CYS A 78 -12.11 -19.02 -7.59
N ASN A 79 -11.30 -19.70 -6.77
CA ASN A 79 -10.91 -19.21 -5.46
C ASN A 79 -9.70 -18.30 -5.68
N LEU A 80 -9.89 -17.01 -5.40
CA LEU A 80 -8.79 -16.04 -5.45
C LEU A 80 -7.92 -16.27 -4.22
N ASP A 81 -6.64 -16.56 -4.43
CA ASP A 81 -5.63 -16.47 -3.38
C ASP A 81 -5.23 -15.01 -3.24
N LEU A 82 -5.91 -14.32 -2.32
CA LEU A 82 -5.59 -12.95 -1.99
C LEU A 82 -4.36 -12.90 -1.08
N GLU A 83 -4.02 -13.93 -0.30
CA GLU A 83 -2.86 -13.81 0.61
C GLU A 83 -1.54 -13.67 -0.16
N ASN A 84 -1.46 -14.15 -1.40
CA ASN A 84 -0.22 -14.21 -2.19
C ASN A 84 -0.25 -13.42 -3.51
N ALA A 85 -0.82 -12.22 -3.53
CA ALA A 85 -0.77 -11.39 -4.74
C ALA A 85 0.67 -11.04 -5.14
N THR A 86 0.96 -11.12 -6.44
CA THR A 86 2.26 -10.70 -7.01
C THR A 86 2.13 -9.33 -7.64
N ILE A 87 3.07 -8.44 -7.31
CA ILE A 87 3.18 -7.13 -7.93
C ILE A 87 4.30 -7.20 -8.96
N LEU A 88 3.98 -6.94 -10.23
CA LEU A 88 4.94 -6.86 -11.32
C LEU A 88 5.19 -5.41 -11.68
N ILE A 89 6.46 -5.01 -11.67
CA ILE A 89 6.93 -3.71 -12.18
C ILE A 89 7.93 -4.00 -13.29
N ASP A 90 7.56 -3.69 -14.54
CA ASP A 90 8.42 -3.92 -15.71
C ASP A 90 8.99 -5.35 -15.82
N GLY A 91 8.20 -6.34 -15.39
CA GLY A 91 8.56 -7.76 -15.38
C GLY A 91 9.33 -8.24 -14.14
N ALA A 92 9.76 -7.34 -13.26
CA ALA A 92 10.31 -7.70 -11.95
C ALA A 92 9.19 -7.95 -10.94
N SER A 93 9.24 -9.09 -10.25
CA SER A 93 8.27 -9.43 -9.21
C SER A 93 8.68 -8.88 -7.86
N LEU A 94 7.78 -8.15 -7.23
CA LEU A 94 7.85 -7.77 -5.82
C LEU A 94 6.78 -8.55 -5.05
N ASN A 95 7.23 -9.22 -3.99
CA ASN A 95 6.35 -9.90 -3.05
C ASN A 95 6.11 -8.99 -1.83
N PRO A 96 4.90 -8.97 -1.27
CA PRO A 96 4.64 -8.30 0.00
C PRO A 96 5.52 -8.88 1.11
N THR A 97 6.21 -8.02 1.85
CA THR A 97 7.08 -8.41 2.96
C THR A 97 6.54 -8.01 4.34
N CYS A 98 5.70 -6.97 4.41
CA CYS A 98 4.93 -6.65 5.61
C CYS A 98 3.80 -7.70 5.74
N ARG A 99 3.76 -8.41 6.89
CA ARG A 99 2.76 -9.47 7.15
C ARG A 99 1.34 -8.92 7.34
N ASP A 100 1.19 -7.61 7.49
CA ASP A 100 -0.11 -6.97 7.61
C ASP A 100 -0.61 -6.53 6.26
N TYR A 101 -1.05 -7.51 5.49
CA TYR A 101 -2.10 -7.24 4.54
C TYR A 101 -3.38 -6.92 5.32
N ILE A 102 -3.93 -5.71 5.15
CA ILE A 102 -5.17 -5.35 5.86
C ILE A 102 -6.32 -6.09 5.18
N MET A 103 -6.85 -7.12 5.86
CA MET A 103 -7.99 -7.89 5.37
C MET A 103 -9.31 -7.21 5.69
N THR A 104 -10.20 -7.23 4.71
CA THR A 104 -11.61 -6.91 4.91
C THR A 104 -12.44 -8.16 4.64
N PHE A 105 -13.40 -8.42 5.52
CA PHE A 105 -14.23 -9.63 5.48
C PHE A 105 -15.70 -9.26 5.29
N ASP A 106 -16.45 -10.12 4.61
CA ASP A 106 -17.91 -10.01 4.59
C ASP A 106 -18.57 -10.59 5.85
N LYS A 107 -19.90 -10.52 5.91
CA LYS A 107 -20.70 -11.03 7.04
C LYS A 107 -20.61 -12.55 7.23
N LYS A 108 -20.06 -13.29 6.27
CA LYS A 108 -19.87 -14.74 6.32
C LYS A 108 -18.44 -15.13 6.67
N GLY A 109 -17.53 -14.16 6.79
CA GLY A 109 -16.12 -14.38 7.09
C GLY A 109 -15.27 -14.61 5.85
N ASP A 110 -15.79 -14.40 4.64
CA ASP A 110 -15.00 -14.49 3.41
C ASP A 110 -14.20 -13.20 3.20
N ILE A 111 -12.93 -13.30 2.79
CA ILE A 111 -12.10 -12.13 2.44
C ILE A 111 -12.70 -11.46 1.19
N VAL A 112 -13.05 -10.18 1.32
CA VAL A 112 -13.59 -9.35 0.24
C VAL A 112 -12.66 -8.23 -0.20
N GLY A 113 -11.56 -8.05 0.52
CA GLY A 113 -10.52 -7.13 0.09
C GLY A 113 -9.25 -7.25 0.92
N MET A 114 -8.15 -6.80 0.32
CA MET A 114 -6.81 -6.90 0.88
C MET A 114 -5.98 -5.69 0.49
N HIS A 115 -5.20 -5.14 1.42
CA HIS A 115 -4.26 -4.04 1.16
C HIS A 115 -2.82 -4.52 1.29
N TYR A 116 -2.05 -4.50 0.20
CA TYR A 116 -0.62 -4.81 0.21
C TYR A 116 0.24 -3.56 0.30
N ILE A 117 1.35 -3.67 1.03
CA ILE A 117 2.40 -2.66 1.07
C ILE A 117 3.67 -3.29 0.51
N VAL A 118 4.23 -2.72 -0.55
CA VAL A 118 5.38 -3.29 -1.26
C VAL A 118 6.42 -2.24 -1.63
N THR A 119 7.66 -2.67 -1.79
CA THR A 119 8.78 -1.83 -2.23
C THR A 119 9.92 -2.74 -2.71
N PRO A 120 10.79 -2.27 -3.63
CA PRO A 120 12.02 -2.98 -3.97
C PRO A 120 13.12 -2.88 -2.88
N TYR A 121 12.89 -2.12 -1.81
CA TYR A 121 13.83 -1.93 -0.70
C TYR A 121 13.45 -2.75 0.55
N ASN A 122 14.26 -2.67 1.62
CA ASN A 122 13.76 -3.16 2.91
C ASN A 122 12.76 -2.14 3.48
N LEU A 123 11.52 -2.56 3.71
CA LEU A 123 10.47 -1.71 4.29
C LEU A 123 10.88 -1.14 5.65
N SER A 124 11.74 -1.82 6.42
CA SER A 124 12.25 -1.31 7.69
C SER A 124 13.15 -0.07 7.56
N GLU A 125 13.67 0.21 6.36
CA GLU A 125 14.48 1.39 6.06
C GLU A 125 13.63 2.59 5.60
N ILE A 126 12.34 2.37 5.34
CA ILE A 126 11.42 3.38 4.85
C ILE A 126 10.71 4.06 6.02
N ALA A 127 10.66 5.39 6.00
CA ALA A 127 9.80 6.16 6.87
C ALA A 127 8.90 7.11 6.08
N GLU A 128 7.62 7.14 6.47
CA GLU A 128 6.68 8.18 6.10
C GLU A 128 6.65 9.23 7.22
N ILE A 129 7.05 10.46 6.89
CA ILE A 129 7.11 11.56 7.83
C ILE A 129 6.05 12.58 7.42
N LYS A 130 5.01 12.76 8.25
CA LYS A 130 4.07 13.86 8.06
C LYS A 130 4.77 15.18 8.37
N ILE A 131 4.73 16.09 7.40
CA ILE A 131 5.35 17.41 7.47
C ILE A 131 4.26 18.44 7.83
N PRO A 132 4.46 19.25 8.89
CA PRO A 132 3.52 20.30 9.25
C PRO A 132 3.23 21.27 8.09
N GLU A 133 2.02 21.84 8.06
CA GLU A 133 1.67 22.85 7.06
C GLU A 133 2.64 24.04 7.09
N GLY A 134 2.93 24.59 5.91
CA GLY A 134 3.88 25.71 5.76
C GLY A 134 5.35 25.32 5.95
N HIS A 135 5.66 24.03 6.03
CA HIS A 135 7.04 23.54 6.15
C HIS A 135 7.39 22.55 5.04
N ARG A 136 8.70 22.40 4.81
CA ARG A 136 9.29 21.42 3.89
C ARG A 136 10.38 20.62 4.60
N PHE A 137 10.56 19.36 4.21
CA PHE A 137 11.61 18.52 4.77
C PHE A 137 13.00 18.98 4.31
N LYS A 138 13.94 19.09 5.26
CA LYS A 138 15.35 19.46 5.01
C LYS A 138 16.30 18.28 5.23
N GLY A 139 16.05 17.46 6.25
CA GLY A 139 16.92 16.32 6.56
C GLY A 139 16.65 15.70 7.92
N LEU A 140 17.45 14.70 8.27
CA LEU A 140 17.43 14.04 9.57
C LEU A 140 18.75 14.21 10.30
N LYS A 141 18.68 14.20 11.63
CA LYS A 141 19.84 14.17 12.50
C LYS A 141 19.51 13.34 13.74
N PHE A 142 20.45 12.54 14.24
CA PHE A 142 20.27 11.78 15.47
C PHE A 142 21.33 12.17 16.50
N GLU A 143 20.90 12.68 17.64
CA GLU A 143 21.77 13.11 18.72
C GLU A 143 21.12 12.86 20.08
N ASN A 144 21.89 12.38 21.06
CA ASN A 144 21.44 12.19 22.44
C ASN A 144 20.10 11.44 22.55
N SER A 145 19.97 10.30 21.86
CA SER A 145 18.74 9.49 21.81
C SER A 145 17.50 10.23 21.28
N THR A 146 17.71 11.30 20.52
CA THR A 146 16.66 12.08 19.88
C THR A 146 16.85 12.09 18.36
N LEU A 147 15.82 11.67 17.64
CA LEU A 147 15.70 11.86 16.20
C LEU A 147 15.14 13.25 15.92
N PHE A 148 15.94 14.10 15.29
CA PHE A 148 15.54 15.41 14.82
C PHE A 148 15.14 15.34 13.34
N ILE A 149 13.92 15.79 13.07
CA ILE A 149 13.40 16.04 11.72
C ILE A 149 13.57 17.54 11.44
N LEU A 150 14.51 17.84 10.57
CA LEU A 150 14.86 19.21 10.22
C LEU A 150 13.93 19.70 9.11
N LEU A 151 13.35 20.88 9.32
CA LEU A 151 12.40 21.51 8.42
C LEU A 151 12.91 22.87 7.94
N THR A 152 12.36 23.36 6.83
CA THR A 152 12.39 24.77 6.45
C THR A 152 10.97 25.33 6.48
N SER A 153 10.82 26.63 6.80
CA SER A 153 9.53 27.33 6.82
C SER A 153 9.05 27.78 5.44
N GLU A 154 9.60 27.21 4.36
CA GLU A 154 9.32 27.61 2.99
C GLU A 154 8.81 26.40 2.19
N GLY A 155 7.52 26.42 1.89
CA GLY A 155 6.84 25.40 1.09
C GLY A 155 5.79 24.61 1.86
N SER A 156 5.26 23.58 1.23
CA SER A 156 4.36 22.61 1.84
C SER A 156 4.55 21.27 1.14
N GLU A 157 4.98 20.25 1.87
CA GLU A 157 5.27 18.91 1.31
C GLU A 157 4.24 17.86 1.78
N GLY A 158 3.52 18.11 2.88
CA GLY A 158 2.48 17.22 3.42
C GLY A 158 3.04 15.92 4.01
N VAL A 159 3.62 15.05 3.19
CA VAL A 159 4.27 13.80 3.60
C VAL A 159 5.59 13.66 2.86
N LYS A 160 6.67 13.41 3.61
CA LYS A 160 7.96 13.00 3.05
C LYS A 160 8.15 11.51 3.24
N ILE A 161 8.40 10.79 2.15
CA ILE A 161 8.90 9.42 2.21
C ILE A 161 10.42 9.47 2.12
N ILE A 162 11.10 8.82 3.05
CA ILE A 162 12.55 8.71 3.04
C ILE A 162 12.97 7.25 3.16
N ARG A 163 14.11 6.95 2.56
CA ARG A 163 14.92 5.79 2.89
C ARG A 163 16.15 6.26 3.63
N SER A 164 16.37 5.79 4.85
CA SER A 164 17.49 6.25 5.65
C SER A 164 18.05 5.17 6.57
N GLU A 165 19.35 4.98 6.51
CA GLU A 165 20.08 4.12 7.45
C GLU A 165 19.92 4.58 8.91
N VAL A 166 19.73 5.88 9.14
CA VAL A 166 19.48 6.43 10.48
C VAL A 166 18.19 5.85 11.06
N ILE A 167 17.12 5.83 10.26
CA ILE A 167 15.85 5.23 10.68
C ILE A 167 16.00 3.74 10.91
N ALA A 168 16.62 3.04 9.96
CA ALA A 168 16.82 1.59 10.01
C ALA A 168 17.57 1.14 11.28
N LYS A 169 18.67 1.84 11.60
CA LYS A 169 19.51 1.56 12.77
C LYS A 169 18.77 1.72 14.10
N TYR A 170 17.80 2.63 14.15
CA TYR A 170 17.12 3.03 15.37
C TYR A 170 15.64 2.64 15.43
N LYS A 171 15.16 1.84 14.48
CA LYS A 171 13.76 1.41 14.33
C LYS A 171 13.15 0.88 15.62
N GLU A 172 13.83 -0.04 16.31
CA GLU A 172 13.33 -0.63 17.56
C GLU A 172 13.22 0.41 18.69
N GLY A 173 14.19 1.32 18.79
CA GLY A 173 14.14 2.41 19.77
C GLY A 173 13.02 3.42 19.47
N LEU A 174 12.74 3.66 18.19
CA LEU A 174 11.62 4.50 17.74
C LEU A 174 10.27 3.84 18.07
N LYS A 175 10.11 2.54 17.78
CA LYS A 175 8.87 1.79 18.06
C LYS A 175 8.59 1.61 19.55
N SER A 176 9.63 1.43 20.37
CA SER A 176 9.52 1.25 21.82
C SER A 176 9.39 2.57 22.61
N GLY A 177 9.49 3.72 21.93
CA GLY A 177 9.42 5.04 22.55
C GLY A 177 10.66 5.42 23.37
N TRP A 178 11.75 4.65 23.28
CA TRP A 178 13.03 4.98 23.95
C TRP A 178 13.80 6.08 23.24
N ILE A 179 13.43 6.35 21.98
CA ILE A 179 13.96 7.45 21.18
C ILE A 179 12.91 8.53 21.09
N ARG A 180 13.29 9.75 21.46
CA ARG A 180 12.43 10.93 21.29
C ARG A 180 12.47 11.38 19.83
N VAL A 181 11.34 11.80 19.28
CA VAL A 181 11.30 12.46 17.97
C VAL A 181 10.97 13.94 18.15
N VAL A 182 11.71 14.81 17.46
CA VAL A 182 11.50 16.26 17.49
C VAL A 182 11.53 16.82 16.07
N TYR A 183 10.49 17.55 15.70
CA TYR A 183 10.48 18.39 14.51
C TYR A 183 11.06 19.77 14.85
N THR A 184 11.89 20.34 14.00
CA THR A 184 12.41 21.70 14.20
C THR A 184 12.75 22.42 12.90
N ASP A 185 12.45 23.72 12.85
CA ASP A 185 12.81 24.66 11.77
C ASP A 185 13.92 25.64 12.20
N GLU A 186 14.71 25.30 13.24
CA GLU A 186 15.71 26.14 13.92
C GLU A 186 15.14 27.28 14.78
N ARG A 187 13.85 27.66 14.63
CA ARG A 187 13.20 28.71 15.43
C ARG A 187 12.21 28.15 16.46
N ARG A 188 11.56 27.04 16.11
CA ARG A 188 10.53 26.35 16.87
C ARG A 188 10.83 24.86 16.87
N SER A 189 10.22 24.18 17.83
CA SER A 189 10.33 22.74 17.95
C SER A 189 9.01 22.14 18.40
N TRP A 190 8.71 20.96 17.89
CA TRP A 190 7.50 20.21 18.20
C TRP A 190 7.85 18.76 18.45
N GLU A 191 7.11 18.10 19.33
CA GLU A 191 7.33 16.68 19.58
C GLU A 191 6.70 15.84 18.47
N GLY A 192 7.42 14.80 18.05
CA GLY A 192 6.91 13.80 17.14
C GLY A 192 6.51 12.52 17.86
N ARG A 193 5.62 11.78 17.22
CA ARG A 193 5.11 10.47 17.63
C ARG A 193 5.37 9.47 16.52
N VAL A 194 5.79 8.28 16.93
CA VAL A 194 6.03 7.16 16.03
C VAL A 194 4.85 6.21 16.13
N TYR A 195 4.35 5.78 14.97
CA TYR A 195 3.32 4.77 14.85
C TYR A 195 3.93 3.55 14.19
N SER A 196 3.69 2.37 14.78
CA SER A 196 4.05 1.09 14.18
C SER A 196 2.84 0.56 13.42
N PHE A 197 3.03 0.21 12.16
CA PHE A 197 2.08 -0.61 11.41
C PHE A 197 2.21 -2.10 11.83
N GLU A 198 2.08 -2.40 13.13
CA GLU A 198 2.04 -3.78 13.65
C GLU A 198 3.35 -4.61 13.44
N GLU A 199 3.27 -5.94 13.44
CA GLU A 199 4.42 -6.88 13.50
C GLU A 199 5.06 -7.11 12.11
N GLY A 200 6.40 -6.97 12.04
CA GLY A 200 7.18 -7.32 10.85
C GLY A 200 7.97 -6.16 10.21
N GLU A 201 8.40 -6.39 8.96
CA GLU A 201 9.12 -5.40 8.14
C GLU A 201 8.13 -4.46 7.47
N CYS A 202 7.70 -3.44 8.21
CA CYS A 202 6.81 -2.40 7.71
C CYS A 202 7.49 -1.01 7.82
N PRO A 203 7.04 -0.01 7.05
CA PRO A 203 7.52 1.37 7.14
C PRO A 203 7.32 1.95 8.54
N ILE A 204 8.08 2.98 8.88
CA ILE A 204 7.85 3.76 10.10
C ILE A 204 6.99 4.97 9.76
N LEU A 205 5.84 5.14 10.43
CA LEU A 205 5.08 6.39 10.34
C LEU A 205 5.48 7.32 11.48
N ILE A 206 5.79 8.57 11.15
CA ILE A 206 6.11 9.62 12.10
C ILE A 206 5.22 10.83 11.83
N GLU A 207 4.59 11.34 12.89
CA GLU A 207 3.76 12.55 12.83
C GLU A 207 3.96 13.41 14.08
N MET A 208 3.47 14.66 14.03
CA MET A 208 3.50 15.62 15.14
C MET A 208 2.23 15.52 15.99
#